data_AF-A0A534Q2X7-F1
#
_entry.id   AF-A0A534Q2X7-F1
#
_cell.length_a   1.000
_cell.length_b   1.000
_cell.length_c   1.000
_cell.angle_alpha   90.00
_cell.angle_beta   90.00
_cell.angle_gamma   90.00
#
_symmetry.space_group_name_H-M   'P 1'
#
loop_
_entity.id
_entity.type
_entity.pdbx_description
1 polymer ?
#
loop_
_entity_poly.entity_id
_entity_poly.type
_entity_poly.pdbx_seq_one_letter_code
_entity_poly.pdbx_strand_id
1 'polypeptide(L)'
;MATVVEKTGIKREKGWLYYVDKRGDVSRARMARGGGKVPKGKPQKVAKCGIRREEGFLYFIDKKGNVSKVKMKRTGARRRKTAARGRTAARRGRRAMGAPRRARAKRGTARRRARR
;
A
#
# COMPACT_ATOMS: atom_id res chain seq x y z
N MET A 1 -25.74 6.26 14.25
CA MET A 1 -26.34 6.56 12.94
C MET A 1 -25.27 7.09 12.00
N ALA A 2 -25.34 6.78 10.70
CA ALA A 2 -24.44 7.36 9.70
C ALA A 2 -25.10 8.60 9.07
N THR A 3 -24.31 9.63 8.80
CA THR A 3 -24.75 10.89 8.19
C THR A 3 -24.24 10.95 6.76
N VAL A 4 -25.11 11.24 5.79
CA VAL A 4 -24.72 11.43 4.40
C VAL A 4 -23.95 12.74 4.28
N VAL A 5 -22.76 12.69 3.68
CA VAL A 5 -21.91 13.86 3.44
C VAL A 5 -22.07 14.36 2.01
N GLU A 6 -22.10 13.45 1.05
CA GLU A 6 -22.13 13.79 -0.38
C GLU A 6 -22.99 12.79 -1.17
N LYS A 7 -23.86 13.31 -2.05
CA LYS A 7 -24.76 12.49 -2.87
C LYS A 7 -24.10 12.19 -4.21
N THR A 8 -23.48 11.02 -4.32
CA THR A 8 -22.74 10.60 -5.52
C THR A 8 -23.48 9.60 -6.40
N GLY A 9 -24.49 8.89 -5.87
CA GLY A 9 -25.32 7.97 -6.66
C GLY A 9 -24.55 6.83 -7.35
N ILE A 10 -23.42 6.40 -6.79
CA ILE A 10 -22.52 5.44 -7.46
C ILE A 10 -23.14 4.04 -7.46
N LYS A 11 -23.30 3.48 -8.66
CA LYS A 11 -23.72 2.09 -8.86
C LYS A 11 -22.51 1.16 -8.69
N ARG A 12 -22.64 0.17 -7.81
CA ARG A 12 -21.56 -0.79 -7.54
C ARG A 12 -21.58 -1.93 -8.54
N GLU A 13 -20.49 -2.07 -9.28
CA GLU A 13 -20.26 -3.21 -10.16
C GLU A 13 -19.68 -4.42 -9.40
N LYS A 14 -20.09 -5.63 -9.80
CA LYS A 14 -19.55 -6.87 -9.27
C LYS A 14 -18.05 -6.97 -9.60
N GLY A 15 -17.23 -7.35 -8.62
CA GLY A 15 -15.79 -7.54 -8.79
C GLY A 15 -14.93 -6.31 -8.46
N TRP A 16 -15.56 -5.19 -8.07
CA TRP A 16 -14.90 -3.96 -7.67
C TRP A 16 -15.13 -3.60 -6.20
N LEU A 17 -14.07 -3.11 -5.55
CA LEU A 17 -14.11 -2.48 -4.24
C LEU A 17 -14.20 -0.98 -4.43
N TYR A 18 -15.24 -0.36 -3.87
CA TYR A 18 -15.42 1.08 -3.87
C TYR A 18 -15.03 1.64 -2.50
N TYR A 19 -14.22 2.70 -2.50
CA TYR A 19 -13.73 3.32 -1.27
C TYR A 19 -13.46 4.82 -1.46
N VAL A 20 -13.41 5.54 -0.33
CA VAL A 20 -12.99 6.94 -0.30
C VAL A 20 -11.48 7.00 -0.16
N ASP A 21 -10.81 7.64 -1.11
CA ASP A 21 -9.35 7.76 -1.16
C ASP A 21 -8.81 8.77 -0.12
N LYS A 22 -7.50 9.01 -0.16
CA LYS A 22 -6.85 9.97 0.75
C LYS A 22 -7.14 11.43 0.39
N ARG A 23 -7.54 11.70 -0.86
CA ARG A 23 -7.90 13.03 -1.34
C ARG A 23 -9.38 13.37 -1.08
N GLY A 24 -10.17 12.40 -0.59
CA GLY A 24 -11.59 12.57 -0.32
C GLY A 24 -12.48 12.26 -1.52
N ASP A 25 -11.94 11.59 -2.55
CA ASP A 25 -12.67 11.20 -3.74
C ASP A 25 -13.06 9.72 -3.70
N VAL A 26 -14.10 9.36 -4.46
CA VAL A 26 -14.48 7.95 -4.59
C VAL A 26 -13.67 7.28 -5.69
N SER A 27 -13.00 6.19 -5.32
CA SER A 27 -12.21 5.36 -6.23
C SER A 27 -12.66 3.90 -6.17
N ARG A 28 -12.35 3.16 -7.23
CA ARG A 28 -12.59 1.72 -7.34
C ARG A 28 -11.31 0.94 -7.66
N ALA A 29 -11.20 -0.27 -7.10
CA ALA A 29 -10.11 -1.21 -7.38
C ALA A 29 -10.66 -2.63 -7.59
N ARG A 30 -9.98 -3.45 -8.41
CA ARG A 30 -10.38 -4.85 -8.60
C ARG A 30 -10.21 -5.63 -7.30
N MET A 31 -11.20 -6.46 -6.95
CA MET A 31 -11.14 -7.32 -5.76
C MET A 31 -10.52 -8.68 -6.10
N ALA A 32 -9.67 -9.18 -5.20
CA ALA A 32 -9.44 -10.62 -5.11
C ALA A 32 -10.65 -11.27 -4.44
N ARG A 33 -11.24 -12.27 -5.10
CA ARG A 33 -12.24 -13.15 -4.48
C ARG A 33 -11.53 -14.42 -4.00
N GLY A 34 -11.99 -14.99 -2.89
CA GLY A 34 -11.54 -16.32 -2.42
C GLY A 34 -10.08 -16.40 -1.94
N GLY A 35 -9.52 -15.35 -1.34
CA GLY A 35 -8.15 -15.36 -0.81
C GLY A 35 -7.04 -15.31 -1.87
N GLY A 36 -7.40 -15.18 -3.15
CA GLY A 36 -6.44 -15.03 -4.25
C GLY A 36 -5.67 -13.72 -4.23
N LYS A 37 -4.71 -13.58 -5.15
CA LYS A 37 -3.95 -12.32 -5.33
C LYS A 37 -4.86 -11.26 -5.95
N VAL A 38 -4.80 -10.04 -5.42
CA VAL A 38 -5.51 -8.88 -6.00
C VAL A 38 -4.97 -8.65 -7.42
N PRO A 39 -5.84 -8.54 -8.44
CA PRO A 39 -5.39 -8.25 -9.80
C PRO A 39 -4.54 -6.99 -9.82
N LYS A 40 -3.34 -7.06 -10.40
CA LYS A 40 -2.45 -5.90 -10.55
C LYS A 40 -3.17 -4.85 -11.40
N GLY A 41 -3.37 -3.67 -10.83
CA GLY A 41 -4.03 -2.56 -11.51
C GLY A 41 -4.03 -1.31 -10.65
N LYS A 42 -3.92 -0.15 -11.30
CA LYS A 42 -4.05 1.14 -10.61
C LYS A 42 -5.53 1.36 -10.25
N PRO A 43 -5.84 1.87 -9.04
CA PRO A 43 -7.19 2.29 -8.71
C PRO A 43 -7.71 3.34 -9.70
N GLN A 44 -9.00 3.26 -10.05
CA GLN A 44 -9.66 4.20 -10.94
C GLN A 44 -10.52 5.16 -10.12
N LYS A 45 -10.45 6.45 -10.44
CA LYS A 45 -11.33 7.46 -9.82
C LYS A 45 -12.70 7.40 -10.48
N VAL A 46 -13.75 7.33 -9.68
CA VAL A 46 -15.14 7.23 -10.14
C VAL A 46 -15.85 8.56 -10.00
N ALA A 47 -15.67 9.25 -8.87
CA ALA A 47 -16.29 10.55 -8.61
C ALA A 47 -15.34 11.45 -7.82
N LYS A 48 -15.25 12.72 -8.22
CA LYS A 48 -14.59 13.77 -7.45
C LYS A 48 -15.59 14.31 -6.44
N CYS A 49 -15.29 14.17 -5.15
CA CYS A 49 -16.18 14.58 -4.06
C CYS A 49 -15.50 15.61 -3.16
N GLY A 50 -14.16 15.64 -3.11
CA GLY A 50 -13.42 16.63 -2.31
C GLY A 50 -13.68 16.55 -0.80
N ILE A 51 -14.03 15.38 -0.27
CA ILE A 51 -14.46 15.24 1.12
C ILE A 51 -13.28 15.39 2.07
N ARG A 52 -13.36 16.36 2.98
CA ARG A 52 -12.42 16.50 4.09
C ARG A 52 -12.72 15.47 5.17
N ARG A 53 -11.71 14.66 5.50
CA ARG A 53 -11.85 13.57 6.48
C ARG A 53 -11.56 14.11 7.88
N GLU A 54 -12.56 14.06 8.73
CA GLU A 54 -12.47 14.40 10.15
C GLU A 54 -11.89 13.23 10.95
N GLU A 55 -11.08 13.54 11.96
CA GLU A 55 -10.55 12.52 12.85
C GLU A 55 -11.68 11.89 13.68
N GLY A 56 -11.61 10.57 13.89
CA GLY A 56 -12.61 9.84 14.68
C GLY A 56 -13.85 9.43 13.89
N PHE A 57 -13.91 9.72 12.58
CA PHE A 57 -14.98 9.29 11.69
C PHE A 57 -14.50 8.27 10.65
N LEU A 58 -15.36 7.31 10.35
CA LEU A 58 -15.23 6.41 9.21
C LEU A 58 -16.06 6.94 8.05
N TYR A 59 -15.43 7.05 6.89
CA TYR A 59 -16.07 7.44 5.64
C TYR A 59 -16.22 6.22 4.75
N PHE A 60 -17.43 5.98 4.26
CA PHE A 60 -17.76 4.84 3.44
C PHE A 60 -18.86 5.19 2.46
N ILE A 61 -19.06 4.34 1.45
CA ILE A 61 -20.15 4.48 0.50
C ILE A 61 -21.32 3.66 1.03
N ASP A 62 -22.52 4.22 1.06
CA ASP A 62 -23.72 3.54 1.52
C ASP A 62 -24.30 2.60 0.45
N LYS A 63 -25.43 1.97 0.75
CA LYS A 63 -26.15 1.09 -0.19
C LYS A 63 -26.78 1.86 -1.36
N LYS A 64 -27.09 3.15 -1.18
CA LYS A 64 -27.64 4.05 -2.21
C LYS A 64 -26.54 4.63 -3.11
N GLY A 65 -25.27 4.36 -2.81
CA GLY A 65 -24.13 4.85 -3.57
C GLY A 65 -23.64 6.24 -3.15
N ASN A 66 -24.05 6.75 -1.99
CA ASN A 66 -23.63 8.06 -1.47
C ASN A 66 -22.48 7.91 -0.47
N VAL A 67 -21.70 8.98 -0.28
CA VAL A 67 -20.66 8.97 0.75
C VAL A 67 -21.27 9.38 2.09
N SER A 68 -21.10 8.52 3.09
CA SER A 68 -21.59 8.71 4.45
C SER A 68 -20.43 8.67 5.46
N LYS A 69 -20.60 9.40 6.57
CA LYS A 69 -19.69 9.36 7.71
C LYS A 69 -20.37 8.77 8.95
N VAL A 70 -19.61 8.06 9.76
CA VAL A 70 -20.07 7.53 11.06
C VAL A 70 -18.96 7.65 12.10
N LYS A 71 -19.33 7.95 13.36
CA LYS A 71 -18.36 7.99 14.46
C LYS A 71 -17.77 6.59 14.67
N MET A 72 -16.44 6.50 14.58
CA MET A 72 -15.72 5.23 14.63
C MET A 72 -15.78 4.66 16.05
N LYS A 73 -16.38 3.48 16.22
CA LYS A 73 -16.35 2.75 17.49
C LYS A 73 -14.96 2.14 17.65
N ARG A 74 -14.05 2.85 18.36
CA ARG A 74 -12.72 2.34 18.70
C ARG A 74 -12.84 1.31 19.83
N THR A 75 -13.16 0.06 19.52
CA THR A 75 -13.04 -1.06 20.47
C THR A 75 -11.57 -1.44 20.58
N GLY A 76 -10.92 -1.13 21.70
CA GLY A 76 -9.54 -1.55 21.96
C GLY A 76 -8.53 -0.43 22.20
N ALA A 77 -8.92 0.63 22.94
CA ALA A 77 -7.93 1.48 23.59
C ALA A 77 -7.21 0.72 24.72
N ARG A 78 -6.45 -0.33 24.40
CA ARG A 78 -5.23 -0.60 25.17
C ARG A 78 -4.29 0.52 24.75
N ARG A 79 -4.31 1.61 25.52
CA ARG A 79 -3.45 2.78 25.42
C ARG A 79 -2.00 2.29 25.38
N ARG A 80 -1.47 1.98 24.19
CA ARG A 80 -0.06 1.65 24.03
C ARG A 80 0.67 2.96 24.31
N LYS A 81 1.29 3.05 25.50
CA LYS A 81 2.18 4.14 25.85
C LYS A 81 3.10 4.36 24.65
N THR A 82 3.17 5.60 24.19
CA THR A 82 4.02 6.05 23.10
C THR A 82 5.47 5.63 23.37
N ALA A 83 5.90 4.50 22.80
CA ALA A 83 7.32 4.33 22.51
C ALA A 83 7.63 5.35 21.43
N ALA A 84 8.35 6.38 21.83
CA ALA A 84 8.74 7.51 21.02
C ALA A 84 9.13 7.06 19.61
N ARG A 85 8.58 7.74 18.60
CA ARG A 85 9.18 7.80 17.28
C ARG A 85 10.57 8.40 17.47
N GLY A 86 11.57 7.56 17.63
CA GLY A 86 12.95 7.96 17.84
C GLY A 86 13.89 7.02 17.11
N ARG A 87 14.51 7.55 16.05
CA ARG A 87 15.71 7.03 15.35
C ARG A 87 15.50 6.01 14.23
N THR A 88 14.98 6.48 13.10
CA THR A 88 15.44 6.02 11.77
C THR A 88 16.19 7.16 11.08
N ALA A 89 17.32 7.59 11.67
CA ALA A 89 18.23 8.57 11.06
C ALA A 89 19.69 8.39 11.51
N ALA A 90 20.13 7.16 11.80
CA ALA A 90 21.53 6.88 12.16
C ALA A 90 22.01 5.56 11.57
N ARG A 91 22.06 5.47 10.24
CA ARG A 91 22.93 4.51 9.55
C ARG A 91 23.13 4.92 8.09
N ARG A 92 23.59 6.16 7.92
CA ARG A 92 24.16 6.63 6.67
C ARG A 92 25.45 7.38 7.03
N GLY A 93 26.59 6.74 6.75
CA GLY A 93 27.89 7.41 6.69
C GLY A 93 28.92 7.00 7.76
N ARG A 94 29.73 5.99 7.45
CA ARG A 94 31.20 6.08 7.46
C ARG A 94 31.78 4.92 6.62
N ARG A 95 32.05 5.25 5.34
CA ARG A 95 33.20 4.73 4.54
C ARG A 95 34.48 5.06 5.33
N ALA A 96 35.61 4.38 5.27
CA ALA A 96 36.17 3.36 4.39
C ALA A 96 37.43 2.79 5.09
N MET A 97 37.96 1.66 4.62
CA MET A 97 39.39 1.45 4.34
C MET A 97 39.51 0.27 3.36
N GLY A 98 39.99 0.55 2.14
CA GLY A 98 40.62 -0.46 1.28
C GLY A 98 41.95 -0.90 1.91
N ALA A 99 42.67 -1.93 1.46
CA ALA A 99 42.83 -2.56 0.14
C ALA A 99 43.53 -3.95 0.35
N PRO A 100 44.13 -4.65 -0.64
CA PRO A 100 44.10 -4.52 -2.09
C PRO A 100 43.81 -5.85 -2.84
N ARG A 101 43.71 -5.70 -4.16
CA ARG A 101 43.56 -6.72 -5.22
C ARG A 101 44.73 -7.72 -5.25
N ARG A 102 44.45 -8.96 -5.68
CA ARG A 102 45.24 -9.61 -6.76
C ARG A 102 44.46 -10.73 -7.44
N ALA A 103 44.45 -10.65 -8.77
CA ALA A 103 43.87 -11.60 -9.70
C ALA A 103 44.78 -12.83 -9.91
N ARG A 104 44.28 -13.78 -10.72
CA ARG A 104 44.97 -14.93 -11.39
C ARG A 104 44.71 -16.28 -10.68
N ALA A 105 44.37 -17.39 -11.33
CA ALA A 105 44.35 -17.74 -12.75
C ALA A 105 43.34 -18.88 -13.03
N LYS A 106 42.88 -18.91 -14.28
CA LYS A 106 42.28 -20.08 -14.93
C LYS A 106 43.17 -21.32 -14.71
N ARG A 107 42.61 -22.45 -14.25
CA ARG A 107 43.13 -23.78 -14.60
C ARG A 107 42.10 -24.44 -15.50
N GLY A 108 42.37 -24.32 -16.79
CA GLY A 108 41.71 -25.05 -17.84
C GLY A 108 42.02 -26.53 -17.75
N THR A 109 41.05 -27.28 -18.25
CA THR A 109 41.08 -28.67 -18.69
C THR A 109 42.41 -29.04 -19.37
N ALA A 110 43.12 -30.01 -18.78
CA ALA A 110 44.25 -30.67 -19.43
C ALA A 110 43.93 -32.17 -19.59
N ARG A 111 43.24 -32.52 -20.67
CA ARG A 111 43.31 -33.85 -21.27
C ARG A 111 43.38 -33.74 -22.80
N ARG A 112 44.57 -33.31 -23.24
CA ARG A 112 45.43 -33.97 -24.21
C ARG A 112 44.73 -34.78 -25.34
N ARG A 113 44.60 -34.14 -26.50
CA ARG A 113 44.69 -34.68 -27.87
C ARG A 113 45.45 -33.61 -28.68
N ALA A 114 46.43 -33.83 -29.53
CA ALA A 114 47.18 -34.98 -30.04
C ALA A 114 48.44 -34.41 -30.73
N ARG A 115 49.46 -35.24 -30.99
CA ARG A 115 50.36 -35.27 -32.19
C ARG A 115 51.75 -35.82 -31.84
N ARG A 116 51.94 -37.11 -32.08
CA ARG A 116 52.95 -37.67 -33.00
C ARG A 116 52.55 -39.11 -33.30
#